data_AF-C7N6Z8-F1
#
_entry.id   AF-C7N6Z8-F1
#
_cell.length_a   1.000
_cell.length_b   1.000
_cell.length_c   1.000
_cell.angle_alpha   90.00
_cell.angle_beta   90.00
_cell.angle_gamma   90.00
#
_symmetry.space_group_name_H-M   'P 1'
#
loop_
_entity.id
_entity.type
_entity.pdbx_description
1 polymer ?
#
loop_
_entity_poly.entity_id
_entity_poly.type
_entity_poly.pdbx_seq_one_letter_code
_entity_poly.pdbx_strand_id
1 'polypeptide(L)'
;MADLESLFKALGEPTRLKIVRLLTERHHCARSLSQTLGISEPAVSQHMTVLKRVGLVSSYRHGYHMHYVLNTEALAELSDELHLWQERAENVLSCHSQQESCAYLLGDGTSGCLYGIANAAEPIDAKKSETNSGEAAQTEPDERTSMRIAIPSETDAGLQSVRSGHFGHAPYFTIVTIEDRQVKDVEVVKNVDHDQYGCGGVIQYALTLGIDGILTVGMGMPPYTAFTNNGITVYSETNTPMVGDVAQLFALGLVMPMDPNKACRH
;
A
#
# COMPACT_ATOMS: atom_id res chain seq x y z
N MET A 1 -18.42 2.68 9.24
CA MET A 1 -17.62 3.86 8.88
C MET A 1 -18.28 4.56 7.70
N ALA A 2 -17.95 5.82 7.42
CA ALA A 2 -18.54 6.54 6.29
C ALA A 2 -18.01 5.93 4.98
N ASP A 3 -18.84 5.88 3.92
CA ASP A 3 -18.36 5.39 2.62
C ASP A 3 -17.34 6.37 2.01
N LEU A 4 -16.44 5.85 1.17
CA LEU A 4 -15.38 6.62 0.53
C LEU A 4 -15.92 7.82 -0.28
N GLU A 5 -17.09 7.65 -0.90
CA GLU A 5 -17.78 8.69 -1.65
C GLU A 5 -18.13 9.91 -0.76
N SER A 6 -18.66 9.67 0.44
CA SER A 6 -19.00 10.73 1.39
C SER A 6 -17.76 11.47 1.92
N LEU A 7 -16.64 10.77 2.10
CA LEU A 7 -15.34 11.36 2.45
C LEU A 7 -14.85 12.30 1.34
N PHE A 8 -14.84 11.84 0.08
CA PHE A 8 -14.44 12.68 -1.05
C PHE A 8 -15.36 13.89 -1.23
N LYS A 9 -16.69 13.73 -1.09
CA LYS A 9 -17.64 14.86 -1.11
C LYS A 9 -17.38 15.85 0.01
N ALA A 10 -17.00 15.38 1.20
CA ALA A 10 -16.60 16.25 2.29
C ALA A 10 -15.30 17.00 1.93
N LEU A 11 -14.27 16.32 1.45
CA LEU A 11 -12.98 16.94 1.12
C LEU A 11 -13.02 17.86 -0.10
N GLY A 12 -13.98 17.70 -1.01
CA GLY A 12 -14.13 18.53 -2.20
C GLY A 12 -14.50 20.01 -1.95
N GLU A 13 -14.74 20.42 -0.70
CA GLU A 13 -14.95 21.84 -0.37
C GLU A 13 -13.65 22.49 0.13
N PRO A 14 -13.22 23.62 -0.48
CA PRO A 14 -11.90 24.22 -0.23
C PRO A 14 -11.62 24.56 1.24
N THR A 15 -12.63 25.05 1.98
CA THR A 15 -12.47 25.44 3.38
C THR A 15 -12.26 24.23 4.28
N ARG A 16 -13.01 23.14 4.07
CA ARG A 16 -12.80 21.86 4.77
C ARG A 16 -11.41 21.29 4.51
N LEU A 17 -10.90 21.39 3.28
CA LEU A 17 -9.54 20.93 2.97
C LEU A 17 -8.46 21.76 3.68
N LYS A 18 -8.62 23.10 3.73
CA LYS A 18 -7.74 23.98 4.53
C LYS A 18 -7.80 23.65 6.02
N ILE A 19 -9.00 23.41 6.55
CA ILE A 19 -9.20 22.99 7.93
C ILE A 19 -8.46 21.69 8.22
N VAL A 20 -8.62 20.67 7.38
CA VAL A 20 -7.94 19.37 7.55
C VAL A 20 -6.42 19.59 7.56
N ARG A 21 -5.88 20.38 6.63
CA ARG A 21 -4.45 20.73 6.60
C ARG A 21 -3.98 21.45 7.87
N LEU A 22 -4.78 22.34 8.45
CA LEU A 22 -4.40 22.98 9.72
C LEU A 22 -4.37 21.96 10.87
N LEU A 23 -5.32 21.03 10.88
CA LEU A 23 -5.39 19.99 11.90
C LEU A 23 -4.26 18.95 11.81
N THR A 24 -3.51 18.86 10.71
CA THR A 24 -2.29 18.03 10.64
C THR A 24 -1.11 18.65 11.39
N GLU A 25 -1.13 19.97 11.62
CA GLU A 25 -0.04 20.67 12.31
C GLU A 25 -0.21 20.61 13.84
N ARG A 26 -1.45 20.77 14.32
CA ARG A 26 -1.80 20.79 15.74
C ARG A 26 -3.30 20.69 15.95
N HIS A 27 -3.72 20.45 17.19
CA HIS A 27 -5.13 20.45 17.57
C HIS A 27 -5.66 21.89 17.63
N HIS A 28 -6.79 22.16 16.97
CA HIS A 28 -7.37 23.50 16.94
C HIS A 28 -8.74 23.57 17.59
N CYS A 29 -9.06 24.68 18.25
CA CYS A 29 -10.42 25.02 18.64
C CYS A 29 -11.13 25.83 17.53
N ALA A 30 -12.46 25.96 17.60
CA ALA A 30 -13.25 26.67 16.60
C ALA A 30 -12.80 28.13 16.41
N ARG A 31 -12.49 28.83 17.51
CA ARG A 31 -11.97 30.20 17.50
C ARG A 31 -10.64 30.32 16.78
N SER A 32 -9.71 29.39 17.04
CA SER A 32 -8.39 29.39 16.39
C SER A 32 -8.51 29.19 14.88
N LEU A 33 -9.36 28.25 14.44
CA LEU A 33 -9.64 28.03 13.02
C LEU A 33 -10.32 29.25 12.39
N SER A 34 -11.29 29.85 13.07
CA SER A 34 -12.01 31.05 12.63
C SER A 34 -11.04 32.21 12.37
N GLN A 35 -10.14 32.47 13.32
CA GLN A 35 -9.11 33.52 13.19
C GLN A 35 -8.11 33.22 12.06
N THR A 36 -7.69 31.96 11.93
CA THR A 36 -6.70 31.55 10.91
C THR A 36 -7.29 31.62 9.49
N LEU A 37 -8.55 31.25 9.33
CA LEU A 37 -9.23 31.15 8.03
C LEU A 37 -9.96 32.43 7.63
N GLY A 38 -10.13 33.39 8.56
CA GLY A 38 -10.88 34.63 8.32
C GLY A 38 -12.39 34.41 8.14
N ILE A 39 -12.94 33.36 8.75
CA ILE A 39 -14.38 33.03 8.69
C ILE A 39 -14.99 33.03 10.10
N SER A 40 -16.32 33.05 10.21
CA SER A 40 -16.99 33.06 11.51
C SER A 40 -16.91 31.70 12.24
N GLU A 41 -16.92 31.70 13.58
CA GLU A 41 -16.96 30.47 14.38
C GLU A 41 -18.19 29.57 14.07
N PRO A 42 -19.40 30.12 13.79
CA PRO A 42 -20.52 29.31 13.30
C PRO A 42 -20.23 28.61 11.96
N ALA A 43 -19.54 29.28 11.03
CA ALA A 43 -19.15 28.67 9.76
C ALA A 43 -18.17 27.52 10.00
N VAL A 44 -17.15 27.72 10.84
CA VAL A 44 -16.23 26.63 11.26
C VAL A 44 -17.02 25.46 11.85
N SER A 45 -17.98 25.71 12.74
CA SER A 45 -18.80 24.68 13.37
C SER A 45 -19.65 23.89 12.38
N GLN A 46 -20.13 24.54 11.31
CA GLN A 46 -20.82 23.87 10.22
C GLN A 46 -19.88 22.94 9.44
N HIS A 47 -18.68 23.39 9.10
CA HIS A 47 -17.66 22.53 8.47
C HIS A 47 -17.28 21.35 9.37
N MET A 48 -17.11 21.58 10.68
CA MET A 48 -16.83 20.54 11.67
C MET A 48 -17.93 19.49 11.75
N THR A 49 -19.20 19.90 11.68
CA THR A 49 -20.33 18.96 11.69
C THR A 49 -20.26 17.99 10.51
N VAL A 50 -19.93 18.49 9.31
CA VAL A 50 -19.77 17.64 8.12
C VAL A 50 -18.58 16.69 8.28
N LEU A 51 -17.42 17.21 8.71
CA LEU A 51 -16.20 16.41 8.88
C LEU A 51 -16.32 15.34 9.97
N LYS A 52 -17.05 15.64 11.07
CA LYS A 52 -17.38 14.67 12.10
C LYS A 52 -18.33 13.59 11.62
N ARG A 53 -19.35 13.97 10.86
CA ARG A 53 -20.34 13.03 10.33
C ARG A 53 -19.71 11.98 9.41
N VAL A 54 -18.70 12.35 8.64
CA VAL A 54 -17.93 11.41 7.80
C VAL A 54 -16.79 10.72 8.56
N GLY A 55 -16.64 10.97 9.86
CA GLY A 55 -15.64 10.31 10.70
C GLY A 55 -14.20 10.82 10.54
N LEU A 56 -13.97 11.85 9.74
CA LEU A 56 -12.62 12.38 9.47
C LEU A 56 -12.07 13.25 10.61
N VAL A 57 -12.95 13.84 11.41
CA VAL A 57 -12.58 14.69 12.55
C VAL A 57 -13.28 14.18 13.80
N SER A 58 -12.55 14.13 14.91
CA SER A 58 -13.11 13.95 16.25
C SER A 58 -12.91 15.22 17.08
N SER A 59 -13.52 15.28 18.26
CA SER A 59 -13.35 16.41 19.16
C SER A 59 -13.34 15.99 20.61
N TYR A 60 -12.54 16.69 21.40
CA TYR A 60 -12.49 16.50 22.85
C TYR A 60 -12.48 17.88 23.53
N ARG A 61 -12.78 17.89 24.83
CA ARG A 61 -12.81 19.12 25.62
C ARG A 61 -11.44 19.35 26.25
N HIS A 62 -10.86 20.52 26.03
CA HIS A 62 -9.63 20.96 26.68
C HIS A 62 -9.90 22.31 27.37
N GLY A 63 -9.98 22.28 28.71
CA GLY A 63 -10.41 23.44 29.49
C GLY A 63 -11.82 23.89 29.11
N TYR A 64 -11.96 25.18 28.74
CA TYR A 64 -13.24 25.77 28.35
C TYR A 64 -13.60 25.57 26.87
N HIS A 65 -12.66 25.08 26.05
CA HIS A 65 -12.84 25.01 24.61
C HIS A 65 -12.93 23.56 24.10
N MET A 66 -13.73 23.36 23.05
CA MET A 66 -13.70 22.13 22.27
C MET A 66 -12.57 22.21 21.27
N HIS A 67 -11.69 21.21 21.28
CA HIS A 67 -10.61 21.03 20.32
C HIS A 67 -10.96 19.93 19.35
N TYR A 68 -10.51 20.08 18.11
CA TYR A 68 -10.70 19.15 17.01
C TYR A 68 -9.37 18.50 16.66
N VAL A 69 -9.45 17.22 16.28
CA VAL A 69 -8.32 16.42 15.82
C VAL A 69 -8.75 15.57 14.64
N LEU A 70 -7.79 15.22 13.80
CA LEU A 70 -8.05 14.29 12.71
C LEU A 70 -8.17 12.87 13.25
N ASN A 71 -9.06 12.10 12.63
CA ASN A 71 -9.07 10.66 12.81
C ASN A 71 -7.99 10.06 11.89
N THR A 72 -6.93 9.54 12.50
CA THR A 72 -5.80 8.94 11.76
C THR A 72 -6.19 7.66 11.04
N GLU A 73 -7.16 6.90 11.56
CA GLU A 73 -7.68 5.70 10.89
C GLU A 73 -8.38 6.07 9.58
N ALA A 74 -9.28 7.06 9.61
CA ALA A 74 -9.97 7.54 8.41
C ALA A 74 -9.02 8.16 7.36
N LEU A 75 -7.90 8.73 7.81
CA LEU A 75 -6.84 9.22 6.90
C LEU A 75 -6.05 8.06 6.28
N ALA A 76 -5.77 7.01 7.05
CA ALA A 76 -5.11 5.81 6.54
C ALA A 76 -5.97 5.13 5.47
N GLU A 77 -7.26 4.93 5.73
CA GLU A 77 -8.20 4.35 4.75
C GLU A 77 -8.26 5.17 3.45
N LEU A 78 -8.29 6.50 3.56
CA LEU A 78 -8.26 7.38 2.38
C LEU A 78 -6.93 7.27 1.63
N SER A 79 -5.82 7.18 2.36
CA SER A 79 -4.49 7.02 1.77
C SER A 79 -4.39 5.68 1.02
N ASP A 80 -4.90 4.60 1.61
CA ASP A 80 -4.89 3.27 1.02
C ASP A 80 -5.71 3.23 -0.28
N GLU A 81 -6.90 3.84 -0.29
CA GLU A 81 -7.73 3.97 -1.49
C GLU A 81 -7.06 4.79 -2.58
N LEU A 82 -6.46 5.94 -2.23
CA LEU A 82 -5.71 6.75 -3.20
C LEU A 82 -4.49 6.01 -3.74
N HIS A 83 -3.82 5.23 -2.91
CA HIS A 83 -2.70 4.39 -3.32
C HIS A 83 -3.15 3.30 -4.29
N LEU A 84 -4.25 2.61 -3.99
CA LEU A 84 -4.87 1.63 -4.89
C LEU A 84 -5.25 2.26 -6.24
N TRP A 85 -5.77 3.49 -6.24
CA TRP A 85 -6.10 4.20 -7.48
C TRP A 85 -4.85 4.56 -8.28
N GLN A 86 -3.78 4.99 -7.61
CA GLN A 86 -2.50 5.27 -8.23
C GLN A 86 -1.91 4.00 -8.86
N GLU A 87 -1.85 2.89 -8.12
CA GLU A 87 -1.37 1.60 -8.62
C GLU A 87 -2.18 1.15 -9.84
N ARG A 88 -3.52 1.26 -9.78
CA ARG A 88 -4.39 0.96 -10.94
C ARG A 88 -4.08 1.86 -12.13
N ALA A 89 -3.90 3.16 -11.91
CA ALA A 89 -3.57 4.11 -12.97
C ALA A 89 -2.21 3.82 -13.62
N GLU A 90 -1.19 3.46 -12.83
CA GLU A 90 0.13 3.05 -13.33
C GLU A 90 0.05 1.74 -14.14
N ASN A 91 -0.81 0.82 -13.73
CA ASN A 91 -1.05 -0.42 -14.46
C ASN A 91 -1.81 -0.20 -15.78
N VAL A 92 -2.63 0.86 -15.91
CA VAL A 92 -3.25 1.23 -17.20
C VAL A 92 -2.20 1.61 -18.25
N LEU A 93 -1.05 2.19 -17.87
CA LEU A 93 0.05 2.49 -18.81
C LEU A 93 0.74 1.24 -19.39
N SER A 94 0.57 0.06 -18.79
CA SER A 94 1.15 -1.19 -19.30
C SER A 94 0.47 -1.70 -20.57
N CYS A 95 -0.78 -1.29 -20.84
CA CYS A 95 -1.55 -1.77 -21.99
C CYS A 95 -1.04 -1.22 -23.34
N HIS A 96 -0.24 -0.14 -23.34
CA HIS A 96 0.34 0.43 -24.55
C HIS A 96 1.69 -0.18 -24.96
N SER A 97 2.36 -0.92 -24.06
CA SER A 97 3.72 -1.42 -24.29
C SER A 97 3.79 -2.84 -24.84
N GLN A 98 2.68 -3.58 -24.81
CA GLN A 98 2.57 -4.92 -25.40
C GLN A 98 1.53 -4.88 -26.53
N GLN A 99 2.01 -4.64 -27.74
CA GLN A 99 1.25 -4.96 -28.96
C GLN A 99 0.98 -6.47 -28.96
N GLU A 100 -0.15 -6.91 -28.42
CA GLU A 100 -0.89 -8.10 -28.84
C GLU A 100 -2.27 -8.12 -28.13
N SER A 101 -3.21 -7.36 -28.71
CA SER A 101 -4.66 -7.39 -28.44
C SER A 101 -5.15 -6.99 -27.03
N CYS A 102 -5.30 -5.68 -26.80
CA CYS A 102 -6.27 -5.19 -25.82
C CYS A 102 -7.69 -5.39 -26.37
N ALA A 103 -8.24 -6.59 -26.21
CA ALA A 103 -9.59 -6.94 -26.66
C ALA A 103 -10.49 -7.25 -25.45
N TYR A 104 -11.35 -6.30 -25.09
CA TYR A 104 -12.57 -6.64 -24.37
C TYR A 104 -13.66 -6.93 -25.42
N LEU A 105 -14.35 -8.07 -25.30
CA LEU A 105 -15.45 -8.43 -26.18
C LEU A 105 -16.69 -7.63 -25.77
N LEU A 106 -17.14 -6.77 -26.67
CA LEU A 106 -18.46 -6.14 -26.56
C LEU A 106 -19.52 -7.22 -26.86
N GLY A 107 -20.71 -7.08 -26.26
CA GLY A 107 -21.79 -8.07 -26.37
C GLY A 107 -22.34 -8.28 -27.79
N ASP A 108 -21.85 -7.54 -28.79
CA ASP A 108 -22.15 -7.67 -30.21
C ASP A 108 -21.07 -8.46 -30.99
N GLY A 109 -20.03 -8.95 -30.30
CA GLY A 109 -18.94 -9.72 -30.90
C GLY A 109 -17.79 -8.90 -31.47
N THR A 110 -17.76 -7.58 -31.25
CA THR A 110 -16.62 -6.72 -31.64
C THR A 110 -15.62 -6.55 -30.50
N SER A 111 -14.35 -6.33 -30.81
CA SER A 111 -13.31 -5.96 -29.85
C SER A 111 -13.13 -4.44 -29.82
N GLY A 112 -13.19 -3.82 -28.64
CA GLY A 112 -13.04 -2.38 -28.46
C GLY A 112 -12.04 -2.02 -27.36
N CYS A 113 -11.31 -0.91 -27.55
CA CYS A 113 -10.46 -0.29 -26.53
C CYS A 113 -11.24 0.82 -25.81
N LEU A 114 -11.27 0.81 -24.48
CA LEU A 114 -11.93 1.85 -23.65
C LEU A 114 -11.36 3.26 -23.86
N TYR A 115 -10.14 3.39 -24.39
CA TYR A 115 -9.51 4.68 -24.74
C TYR A 115 -9.83 5.17 -26.16
N GLY A 116 -10.57 4.39 -26.97
CA GLY A 116 -10.82 4.66 -28.39
C GLY A 116 -12.03 5.55 -28.73
N ILE A 117 -12.72 6.15 -27.75
CA ILE A 117 -13.78 7.14 -28.01
C ILE A 117 -13.28 8.58 -27.85
N ALA A 118 -12.20 8.91 -28.56
CA ALA A 118 -11.92 10.26 -29.04
C ALA A 118 -10.64 10.23 -29.87
N ASN A 119 -10.73 9.79 -31.12
CA ASN A 119 -10.12 10.47 -32.27
C ASN A 119 -10.42 9.66 -33.53
N ALA A 120 -11.35 10.19 -34.30
CA ALA A 120 -11.65 9.74 -35.63
C ALA A 120 -10.45 9.96 -36.59
N ALA A 121 -10.43 9.14 -37.64
CA ALA A 121 -9.81 9.37 -38.94
C ALA A 121 -8.29 9.11 -39.13
N GLU A 122 -8.05 7.90 -39.64
CA GLU A 122 -7.25 7.57 -40.84
C GLU A 122 -5.70 7.44 -40.82
N PRO A 123 -5.15 6.57 -41.71
CA PRO A 123 -3.92 5.79 -41.48
C PRO A 123 -2.75 6.22 -42.39
N ILE A 124 -1.51 5.89 -42.01
CA ILE A 124 -0.40 5.84 -42.98
C ILE A 124 0.60 4.72 -42.65
N ASP A 125 0.77 3.83 -43.64
CA ASP A 125 1.79 2.78 -43.75
C ASP A 125 3.23 3.31 -43.65
N ALA A 126 4.14 2.57 -42.99
CA ALA A 126 5.56 2.49 -43.39
C ALA A 126 6.33 1.35 -42.69
N LYS A 127 6.50 0.25 -43.45
CA LYS A 127 7.72 -0.55 -43.66
C LYS A 127 8.77 -0.73 -42.53
N LYS A 128 8.98 -2.02 -42.21
CA LYS A 128 10.22 -2.75 -41.86
C LYS A 128 11.55 -1.97 -41.85
N SER A 129 12.32 -2.13 -40.76
CA SER A 129 13.77 -2.38 -40.85
C SER A 129 14.26 -3.25 -39.69
N GLU A 130 15.09 -4.21 -40.05
CA GLU A 130 15.67 -5.29 -39.25
C GLU A 130 16.86 -4.84 -38.37
N THR A 131 17.23 -5.72 -37.44
CA THR A 131 18.52 -5.87 -36.71
C THR A 131 18.83 -4.78 -35.67
N ASN A 132 19.32 -5.10 -34.46
CA ASN A 132 20.39 -6.04 -34.17
C ASN A 132 20.29 -6.63 -32.75
N SER A 133 20.81 -7.85 -32.65
CA SER A 133 21.06 -8.62 -31.43
C SER A 133 21.91 -7.87 -30.40
N GLY A 134 21.46 -7.87 -29.16
CA GLY A 134 22.23 -7.55 -27.96
C GLY A 134 22.00 -8.64 -26.92
N GLU A 135 23.04 -9.43 -26.68
CA GLU A 135 23.13 -10.52 -25.69
C GLU A 135 23.28 -10.01 -24.24
N ALA A 136 22.91 -10.91 -23.33
CA ALA A 136 23.18 -10.99 -21.88
C ALA A 136 22.34 -10.04 -20.97
N ALA A 137 21.72 -10.52 -19.89
CA ALA A 137 22.25 -11.47 -18.93
C ALA A 137 21.28 -12.59 -18.54
N GLN A 138 21.79 -13.82 -18.63
CA GLN A 138 21.29 -14.99 -17.93
C GLN A 138 21.74 -14.87 -16.46
N THR A 139 20.81 -14.83 -15.52
CA THR A 139 21.12 -15.07 -14.10
C THR A 139 20.83 -16.52 -13.78
N GLU A 140 21.87 -17.23 -13.37
CA GLU A 140 21.85 -18.63 -12.95
C GLU A 140 20.87 -18.87 -11.78
N PRO A 141 20.26 -20.08 -11.68
CA PRO A 141 19.37 -20.42 -10.58
C PRO A 141 20.13 -20.55 -9.25
N ASP A 142 19.68 -19.81 -8.24
CA ASP A 142 20.21 -19.78 -6.87
C ASP A 142 20.16 -21.18 -6.21
N GLU A 143 21.30 -21.66 -5.70
CA GLU A 143 21.55 -23.00 -5.15
C GLU A 143 20.90 -23.26 -3.78
N ARG A 144 20.09 -22.34 -3.24
CA ARG A 144 19.35 -22.60 -1.99
C ARG A 144 18.07 -23.38 -2.28
N THR A 145 18.11 -24.68 -2.03
CA THR A 145 16.94 -25.57 -2.11
C THR A 145 15.89 -25.35 -1.02
N SER A 146 16.21 -24.59 0.03
CA SER A 146 15.33 -24.27 1.16
C SER A 146 15.44 -22.78 1.51
N MET A 147 14.30 -22.11 1.68
CA MET A 147 14.21 -20.70 2.09
C MET A 147 13.17 -20.52 3.19
N ARG A 148 13.50 -19.72 4.20
CA ARG A 148 12.56 -19.30 5.25
C ARG A 148 12.14 -17.84 5.04
N ILE A 149 10.85 -17.63 4.83
CA ILE A 149 10.30 -16.29 4.55
C ILE A 149 9.34 -15.88 5.66
N ALA A 150 9.54 -14.71 6.25
CA ALA A 150 8.57 -14.10 7.16
C ALA A 150 7.48 -13.34 6.38
N ILE A 151 6.23 -13.58 6.74
CA ILE A 151 5.06 -12.85 6.23
C ILE A 151 4.37 -12.21 7.44
N PRO A 152 4.34 -10.86 7.54
CA PRO A 152 3.59 -10.18 8.59
C PRO A 152 2.10 -10.51 8.50
N SER A 153 1.46 -10.89 9.61
CA SER A 153 0.09 -11.40 9.64
C SER A 153 -0.73 -10.82 10.79
N GLU A 154 -2.05 -10.70 10.58
CA GLU A 154 -2.99 -10.08 11.52
C GLU A 154 -3.41 -11.01 12.66
N THR A 155 -3.28 -12.32 12.48
CA THR A 155 -3.71 -13.34 13.45
C THR A 155 -2.72 -14.50 13.53
N ASP A 156 -2.88 -15.35 14.56
CA ASP A 156 -2.07 -16.55 14.76
C ASP A 156 -2.48 -17.73 13.85
N ALA A 157 -3.37 -17.51 12.88
CA ALA A 157 -3.94 -18.54 12.01
C ALA A 157 -3.01 -19.05 10.88
N GLY A 158 -1.73 -18.66 10.90
CA GLY A 158 -0.73 -19.09 9.92
C GLY A 158 -1.12 -18.74 8.49
N LEU A 159 -1.23 -19.76 7.62
CA LEU A 159 -1.60 -19.58 6.20
C LEU A 159 -3.04 -19.05 6.01
N GLN A 160 -3.92 -19.25 7.00
CA GLN A 160 -5.30 -18.77 6.96
C GLN A 160 -5.43 -17.35 7.50
N SER A 161 -4.33 -16.72 7.91
CA SER A 161 -4.32 -15.33 8.32
C SER A 161 -4.35 -14.40 7.11
N VAL A 162 -4.89 -13.20 7.33
CA VAL A 162 -4.72 -12.07 6.41
C VAL A 162 -3.35 -11.44 6.69
N ARG A 163 -2.67 -11.03 5.62
CA ARG A 163 -1.38 -10.34 5.72
C ARG A 163 -1.57 -8.98 6.38
N SER A 164 -0.60 -8.57 7.17
CA SER A 164 -0.59 -7.22 7.71
C SER A 164 -0.10 -6.21 6.69
N GLY A 165 -0.86 -5.11 6.53
CA GLY A 165 -0.51 -4.02 5.61
C GLY A 165 0.67 -3.18 6.09
N HIS A 166 1.03 -3.27 7.39
CA HIS A 166 2.12 -2.49 7.97
C HIS A 166 3.08 -3.36 8.77
N PHE A 167 4.28 -3.60 8.22
CA PHE A 167 5.31 -4.45 8.84
C PHE A 167 5.55 -4.13 10.33
N GLY A 168 5.67 -2.84 10.69
CA GLY A 168 5.99 -2.43 12.05
C GLY A 168 4.91 -2.78 13.09
N HIS A 169 3.64 -2.84 12.69
CA HIS A 169 2.49 -3.01 13.58
C HIS A 169 1.87 -4.41 13.48
N ALA A 170 2.44 -5.28 12.66
CA ALA A 170 1.95 -6.64 12.50
C ALA A 170 1.99 -7.39 13.84
N PRO A 171 0.87 -7.95 14.32
CA PRO A 171 0.84 -8.64 15.60
C PRO A 171 1.57 -9.99 15.58
N TYR A 172 1.71 -10.61 14.40
CA TYR A 172 2.40 -11.89 14.21
C TYR A 172 3.32 -11.85 12.98
N PHE A 173 4.31 -12.73 12.98
CA PHE A 173 4.97 -13.18 11.76
C PHE A 173 4.60 -14.64 11.52
N THR A 174 4.04 -14.92 10.35
CA THR A 174 3.94 -16.28 9.83
C THR A 174 5.22 -16.58 9.04
N ILE A 175 6.05 -17.48 9.54
CA ILE A 175 7.29 -17.91 8.91
C ILE A 175 6.99 -19.17 8.11
N VAL A 176 7.31 -19.12 6.83
CA VAL A 176 7.05 -20.22 5.89
C VAL A 176 8.38 -20.75 5.39
N THR A 177 8.60 -22.05 5.58
CA THR A 177 9.75 -22.77 5.01
C THR A 177 9.35 -23.35 3.66
N ILE A 178 10.10 -23.00 2.62
CA ILE A 178 9.83 -23.37 1.23
C ILE A 178 10.98 -24.21 0.73
N GLU A 179 10.69 -25.43 0.27
CA GLU A 179 11.66 -26.34 -0.34
C GLU A 179 11.09 -26.90 -1.63
N ASP A 180 11.91 -26.99 -2.68
CA ASP A 180 11.49 -27.51 -3.99
C ASP A 180 10.20 -26.86 -4.52
N ARG A 181 10.08 -25.53 -4.35
CA ARG A 181 8.89 -24.73 -4.74
C ARG A 181 7.59 -25.12 -4.04
N GLN A 182 7.70 -25.72 -2.85
CA GLN A 182 6.55 -26.11 -2.04
C GLN A 182 6.70 -25.61 -0.60
N VAL A 183 5.59 -25.21 0.00
CA VAL A 183 5.54 -24.94 1.44
C VAL A 183 5.72 -26.26 2.20
N LYS A 184 6.78 -26.36 3.00
CA LYS A 184 7.09 -27.56 3.81
C LYS A 184 6.72 -27.41 5.28
N ASP A 185 6.91 -26.22 5.83
CA ASP A 185 6.65 -25.94 7.23
C ASP A 185 6.10 -24.52 7.42
N VAL A 186 5.27 -24.35 8.44
CA VAL A 186 4.64 -23.07 8.79
C VAL A 186 4.69 -22.90 10.29
N GLU A 187 5.38 -21.84 10.70
CA GLU A 187 5.57 -21.45 12.08
C GLU A 187 4.94 -20.08 12.28
N VAL A 188 4.30 -19.85 13.44
CA VAL A 188 3.70 -18.55 13.75
C VAL A 188 4.32 -18.05 15.03
N VAL A 189 4.94 -16.87 14.96
CA VAL A 189 5.56 -16.22 16.10
C VAL A 189 4.85 -14.91 16.39
N LYS A 190 4.57 -14.66 17.67
CA LYS A 190 4.05 -13.36 18.10
C LYS A 190 5.12 -12.30 17.90
N ASN A 191 4.75 -11.17 17.30
CA ASN A 191 5.67 -10.05 17.15
C ASN A 191 5.84 -9.30 18.48
N VAL A 192 6.95 -8.57 18.60
CA VAL A 192 7.15 -7.63 19.71
C VAL A 192 6.23 -6.43 19.54
N ASP A 193 5.75 -5.90 20.67
CA ASP A 193 4.85 -4.75 20.66
C ASP A 193 5.58 -3.51 20.13
N HIS A 194 5.11 -2.99 19.00
CA HIS A 194 5.68 -1.82 18.36
C HIS A 194 5.65 -0.59 19.27
N ASP A 195 4.60 -0.40 20.06
CA ASP A 195 4.48 0.78 20.92
C ASP A 195 5.47 0.75 22.08
N GLN A 196 5.91 -0.46 22.46
CA GLN A 196 6.89 -0.67 23.52
C GLN A 196 8.34 -0.59 23.03
N TYR A 197 8.63 -1.09 21.83
CA TYR A 197 10.02 -1.26 21.35
C TYR A 197 10.37 -0.44 20.10
N GLY A 198 9.39 0.21 19.48
CA GLY A 198 9.51 0.97 18.24
C GLY A 198 9.94 0.12 17.04
N CYS A 199 10.05 0.76 15.87
CA CYS A 199 10.48 0.11 14.62
C CYS A 199 11.80 -0.66 14.77
N GLY A 200 12.78 -0.09 15.49
CA GLY A 200 14.09 -0.72 15.70
C GLY A 200 14.01 -2.04 16.46
N GLY A 201 13.12 -2.13 17.46
CA GLY A 201 12.91 -3.37 18.22
C GLY A 201 12.27 -4.47 17.39
N VAL A 202 11.29 -4.13 16.55
CA VAL A 202 10.65 -5.08 15.63
C VAL A 202 11.65 -5.62 14.62
N ILE A 203 12.50 -4.76 14.05
CA ILE A 203 13.57 -5.17 13.14
C ILE A 203 14.54 -6.11 13.86
N GLN A 204 15.05 -5.72 15.04
CA GLN A 204 16.02 -6.52 15.77
C GLN A 204 15.46 -7.89 16.15
N TYR A 205 14.18 -7.96 16.52
CA TYR A 205 13.49 -9.22 16.76
C TYR A 205 13.42 -10.06 15.49
N ALA A 206 12.97 -9.50 14.36
CA ALA A 206 12.89 -10.21 13.08
C ALA A 206 14.25 -10.77 12.62
N LEU A 207 15.35 -10.05 12.85
CA LEU A 207 16.71 -10.53 12.56
C LEU A 207 17.10 -11.79 13.36
N THR A 208 16.47 -12.04 14.51
CA THR A 208 16.76 -13.24 15.34
C THR A 208 15.98 -14.48 14.91
N LEU A 209 15.01 -14.35 14.00
CA LEU A 209 14.11 -15.43 13.60
C LEU A 209 14.74 -16.42 12.60
N GLY A 210 15.96 -16.13 12.12
CA GLY A 210 16.66 -17.00 11.17
C GLY A 210 15.96 -17.11 9.81
N ILE A 211 15.40 -15.99 9.34
CA ILE A 211 14.72 -15.88 8.04
C ILE A 211 15.72 -15.47 6.95
N ASP A 212 15.51 -15.97 5.74
CA ASP A 212 16.27 -15.58 4.53
C ASP A 212 15.62 -14.40 3.80
N GLY A 213 14.33 -14.22 4.00
CA GLY A 213 13.57 -13.15 3.37
C GLY A 213 12.35 -12.70 4.17
N ILE A 214 11.85 -11.53 3.81
CA ILE A 214 10.60 -10.99 4.34
C ILE A 214 9.70 -10.55 3.20
N LEU A 215 8.45 -10.99 3.19
CA LEU A 215 7.46 -10.70 2.16
C LEU A 215 6.37 -9.81 2.74
N THR A 216 6.30 -8.58 2.24
CA THR A 216 5.37 -7.56 2.73
C THR A 216 4.63 -6.87 1.60
N VAL A 217 3.57 -6.12 1.93
CA VAL A 217 2.87 -5.24 1.00
C VAL A 217 3.76 -4.04 0.68
N GLY A 218 4.37 -3.45 1.71
CA GLY A 218 5.28 -2.33 1.59
C GLY A 218 6.17 -2.19 2.82
N MET A 219 7.31 -1.53 2.64
CA MET A 219 8.27 -1.30 3.72
C MET A 219 8.87 0.09 3.61
N GLY A 220 9.05 0.75 4.76
CA GLY A 220 9.83 1.99 4.83
C GLY A 220 11.31 1.74 4.58
N MET A 221 12.04 2.80 4.22
CA MET A 221 13.47 2.70 3.94
C MET A 221 14.33 2.18 5.11
N PRO A 222 14.13 2.63 6.37
CA PRO A 222 14.99 2.17 7.48
C PRO A 222 14.88 0.65 7.77
N PRO A 223 13.68 0.03 7.85
CA PRO A 223 13.58 -1.43 7.93
C PRO A 223 14.16 -2.15 6.71
N TYR A 224 13.91 -1.65 5.49
CA TYR A 224 14.45 -2.26 4.26
C TYR A 224 15.98 -2.31 4.29
N THR A 225 16.62 -1.19 4.62
CA THR A 225 18.09 -1.12 4.71
C THR A 225 18.63 -2.02 5.82
N ALA A 226 17.93 -2.12 6.95
CA ALA A 226 18.36 -3.00 8.04
C ALA A 226 18.33 -4.49 7.63
N PHE A 227 17.28 -4.94 6.96
CA PHE A 227 17.18 -6.33 6.50
C PHE A 227 18.21 -6.66 5.43
N THR A 228 18.31 -5.83 4.40
CA THR A 228 19.25 -6.05 3.28
C THR A 228 20.71 -6.04 3.74
N ASN A 229 21.08 -5.15 4.67
CA ASN A 229 22.43 -5.14 5.27
C ASN A 229 22.74 -6.40 6.10
N ASN A 230 21.71 -7.13 6.57
CA ASN A 230 21.86 -8.39 7.29
C ASN A 230 21.63 -9.62 6.38
N GLY A 231 21.63 -9.44 5.06
CA GLY A 231 21.49 -10.53 4.09
C GLY A 231 20.07 -11.09 3.96
N ILE A 232 19.06 -10.39 4.49
CA ILE A 232 17.65 -10.75 4.35
C ILE A 232 17.07 -10.04 3.14
N THR A 233 16.51 -10.81 2.22
CA THR A 233 15.89 -10.25 1.00
C THR A 233 14.49 -9.75 1.31
N VAL A 234 14.21 -8.50 0.96
CA VAL A 234 12.86 -7.94 1.09
C VAL A 234 12.12 -8.18 -0.22
N TYR A 235 10.94 -8.80 -0.13
CA TYR A 235 10.04 -9.09 -1.24
C TYR A 235 8.77 -8.27 -1.11
N SER A 236 8.19 -7.90 -2.25
CA SER A 236 6.97 -7.09 -2.31
C SER A 236 5.92 -7.77 -3.17
N GLU A 237 4.71 -7.91 -2.63
CA GLU A 237 3.52 -8.33 -3.38
C GLU A 237 2.30 -7.66 -2.74
N THR A 238 1.44 -7.01 -3.51
CA THR A 238 0.36 -6.16 -2.96
C THR A 238 -1.06 -6.67 -3.21
N ASN A 239 -1.25 -7.63 -4.13
CA ASN A 239 -2.58 -8.02 -4.58
C ASN A 239 -3.16 -9.22 -3.83
N THR A 240 -2.32 -9.96 -3.09
CA THR A 240 -2.71 -11.25 -2.52
C THR A 240 -2.90 -11.11 -1.00
N PRO A 241 -4.14 -11.01 -0.48
CA PRO A 241 -4.37 -10.68 0.93
C PRO A 241 -4.10 -11.83 1.89
N MET A 242 -4.26 -13.08 1.44
CA MET A 242 -4.09 -14.26 2.28
C MET A 242 -2.61 -14.67 2.35
N VAL A 243 -2.17 -15.04 3.55
CA VAL A 243 -0.79 -15.52 3.78
C VAL A 243 -0.49 -16.78 2.97
N GLY A 244 -1.43 -17.73 2.92
CA GLY A 244 -1.28 -18.98 2.16
C GLY A 244 -1.09 -18.75 0.66
N ASP A 245 -1.91 -17.88 0.08
CA ASP A 245 -1.88 -17.61 -1.35
C ASP A 245 -0.57 -16.91 -1.75
N VAL A 246 -0.11 -15.93 -0.96
CA VAL A 246 1.13 -15.22 -1.27
C VAL A 246 2.37 -16.10 -1.05
N ALA A 247 2.34 -16.99 -0.05
CA ALA A 247 3.39 -17.99 0.15
C ALA A 247 3.48 -18.95 -1.05
N GLN A 248 2.33 -19.33 -1.62
CA GLN A 248 2.29 -20.17 -2.82
C GLN A 248 2.83 -19.43 -4.05
N LEU A 249 2.49 -18.15 -4.24
CA LEU A 249 3.06 -17.32 -5.32
C LEU A 249 4.57 -17.20 -5.18
N PHE A 250 5.06 -16.98 -3.96
CA PHE A 250 6.50 -16.94 -3.69
C PHE A 250 7.17 -18.27 -4.04
N ALA A 251 6.60 -19.40 -3.58
CA ALA A 251 7.12 -20.73 -3.87
C ALA A 251 7.20 -21.01 -5.38
N LEU A 252 6.27 -20.46 -6.17
CA LEU A 252 6.26 -20.56 -7.63
C LEU A 252 7.25 -19.61 -8.33
N GLY A 253 7.93 -18.72 -7.60
CA GLY A 253 8.85 -17.73 -8.16
C GLY A 253 8.15 -16.53 -8.81
N LEU A 254 6.90 -16.26 -8.45
CA LEU A 254 6.10 -15.16 -9.01
C LEU A 254 6.18 -13.86 -8.19
N VAL A 255 6.88 -13.90 -7.06
CA VAL A 255 7.10 -12.73 -6.19
C VAL A 255 8.53 -12.24 -6.35
N MET A 256 8.68 -10.95 -6.68
CA MET A 256 9.98 -10.34 -6.96
C MET A 256 10.55 -9.64 -5.72
N PRO A 257 11.89 -9.55 -5.61
CA PRO A 257 12.52 -8.67 -4.63
C PRO A 257 12.02 -7.23 -4.77
N MET A 258 11.87 -6.56 -3.63
CA MET A 258 11.42 -5.17 -3.57
C MET A 258 12.49 -4.26 -4.17
N ASP A 259 12.08 -3.47 -5.17
CA ASP A 259 12.91 -2.42 -5.76
C ASP A 259 13.22 -1.35 -4.70
N PRO A 260 14.49 -1.06 -4.40
CA PRO A 260 14.88 -0.05 -3.42
C PRO A 260 14.37 1.36 -3.77
N ASN A 261 14.05 1.64 -5.04
CA ASN A 261 13.45 2.91 -5.44
C ASN A 261 11.96 3.02 -5.07
N LYS A 262 11.30 1.90 -4.76
CA LYS A 262 9.89 1.81 -4.33
C LYS A 262 9.72 1.72 -2.82
N ALA A 263 10.79 1.53 -2.04
CA ALA A 263 10.72 1.58 -0.59
C ALA A 263 10.31 3.00 -0.12
N CYS A 264 9.26 3.08 0.71
CA CYS A 264 8.67 4.37 1.06
C CYS A 264 9.69 5.27 1.77
N ARG A 265 9.98 6.42 1.15
CA ARG A 265 10.81 7.48 1.71
C ARG A 265 9.94 8.29 2.68
N HIS A 266 10.03 7.96 3.97
CA HIS A 266 9.49 8.81 5.04
C HIS A 266 10.62 9.65 5.61
#